data_AF-A0A1B6FHA3-F1
#
_entry.id   AF-A0A1B6FHA3-F1
#
_cell.length_a   1.000
_cell.length_b   1.000
_cell.length_c   1.000
_cell.angle_alpha   90.00
_cell.angle_beta   90.00
_cell.angle_gamma   90.00
#
_symmetry.space_group_name_H-M   'P 1'
#
loop_
_entity.id
_entity.type
_entity.pdbx_description
1 polymer ?
#
loop_
_entity_poly.entity_id
_entity_poly.type
_entity_poly.pdbx_seq_one_letter_code
_entity_poly.pdbx_strand_id
1 'polypeptide(L)'
;SFPELREITEYLLFFRVKGLRRIGQLFPNLVRIGGTKLFIDYSLVVHEMYNLQEIGLSNLTEISRGSVIITKNPSLCYVNTVNWDLIAKWDTLKNYVAKNKGALDCPGCQSTCPEGLCWSRTECQIQPESHCHPLCLGGCSGPGPRDCNSCVRLVTADNECVEHCPLGTYQHLNRRCITREECTAIDLPSGSSKGLRYHSSSGRAAKKYVVFNGTCIDSCPPGYEIDAAGTGCTACAGGKCQKWCAGQNIENIASAQILRGCTHIEGSLEISIKTGKPKIIFEELEENLGSIEEIEFYLKVARSIPIVNLNFLRNLTTIRGIHQLPVGYKGLGGGE
;
A
#
# COMPACT_ATOMS: atom_id res chain seq x y z
N SER A 1 -9.10 14.49 18.25
CA SER A 1 -7.66 14.81 18.03
C SER A 1 -6.89 13.51 18.08
N PHE A 2 -5.81 13.38 17.32
CA PHE A 2 -4.95 12.21 17.18
C PHE A 2 -3.48 12.64 17.34
N PRO A 3 -3.04 12.90 18.59
CA PRO A 3 -1.71 13.44 18.86
C PRO A 3 -0.57 12.45 18.57
N GLU A 4 -0.85 11.14 18.58
CA GLU A 4 0.15 10.11 18.29
C GLU A 4 0.44 9.97 16.78
N LEU A 5 -0.42 10.52 15.91
CA LEU A 5 -0.23 10.40 14.47
C LEU A 5 0.91 11.32 14.02
N ARG A 6 2.04 10.71 13.64
CA ARG A 6 3.22 11.42 13.11
C ARG A 6 3.44 11.25 11.62
N GLU A 7 2.85 10.23 11.01
CA GLU A 7 3.16 9.87 9.63
C GLU A 7 1.94 9.26 8.93
N ILE A 8 1.77 9.63 7.67
CA ILE A 8 0.81 9.03 6.74
C ILE A 8 1.61 8.46 5.57
N THR A 9 1.51 7.17 5.29
CA THR A 9 2.33 6.50 4.26
C THR A 9 1.89 6.84 2.84
N GLU A 10 0.59 6.96 2.60
CA GLU A 10 0.01 7.27 1.30
C GLU A 10 -0.28 8.79 1.18
N TYR A 11 -1.54 9.18 1.09
CA TYR A 11 -1.99 10.56 0.90
C TYR A 11 -3.01 10.96 1.96
N LEU A 12 -3.15 12.28 2.19
CA LEU A 12 -4.15 12.88 3.06
C LEU A 12 -5.15 13.71 2.23
N LEU A 13 -6.44 13.39 2.33
CA LEU A 13 -7.49 14.04 1.56
C LEU A 13 -8.61 14.58 2.46
N PHE A 14 -8.89 15.87 2.32
CA PHE A 14 -10.03 16.56 2.90
C PHE A 14 -10.91 17.12 1.78
N PHE A 15 -12.16 16.65 1.73
CA PHE A 15 -13.15 17.09 0.74
C PHE A 15 -14.52 17.30 1.37
N ARG A 16 -15.08 18.51 1.22
CA ARG A 16 -16.45 18.86 1.64
C ARG A 16 -16.80 18.52 3.10
N VAL A 17 -15.83 18.58 4.01
CA VAL A 17 -16.09 18.39 5.45
C VAL A 17 -16.65 19.68 6.03
N LYS A 18 -17.81 19.58 6.69
CA LYS A 18 -18.47 20.71 7.37
C LYS A 18 -17.99 20.85 8.82
N GLY A 19 -17.95 22.07 9.32
CA GLY A 19 -17.65 22.38 10.72
C GLY A 19 -16.17 22.32 11.12
N LEU A 20 -15.30 21.67 10.34
CA LEU A 20 -13.87 21.62 10.60
C LEU A 20 -13.22 22.99 10.32
N ARG A 21 -12.61 23.61 11.33
CA ARG A 21 -11.95 24.92 11.22
C ARG A 21 -10.43 24.84 11.10
N ARG A 22 -9.80 23.82 11.69
CA ARG A 22 -8.35 23.63 11.69
C ARG A 22 -8.01 22.16 11.49
N ILE A 23 -7.09 21.81 10.59
CA ILE A 23 -6.64 20.42 10.40
C ILE A 23 -5.63 20.04 11.50
N GLY A 24 -4.76 20.97 11.91
CA GLY A 24 -3.77 20.79 12.98
C GLY A 24 -4.35 20.35 14.33
N GLN A 25 -5.60 20.70 14.63
CA GLN A 25 -6.26 20.22 15.86
C GLN A 25 -6.50 18.70 15.85
N LEU A 26 -6.63 18.11 14.65
CA LEU A 26 -6.78 16.68 14.46
C LEU A 26 -5.42 16.00 14.51
N PHE A 27 -4.41 16.55 13.86
CA PHE A 27 -3.09 15.91 13.69
C PHE A 27 -1.96 16.87 14.07
N PRO A 28 -1.82 17.22 15.37
CA PRO A 28 -0.88 18.25 15.80
C PRO A 28 0.59 17.85 15.60
N ASN A 29 0.87 16.56 15.58
CA ASN A 29 2.23 16.01 15.49
C ASN A 29 2.53 15.34 14.15
N LEU A 30 1.71 15.57 13.11
CA LEU A 30 1.97 15.01 11.78
C LEU A 30 3.21 15.66 11.18
N VAL A 31 4.26 14.86 10.97
CA VAL A 31 5.57 15.30 10.47
C VAL A 31 5.74 15.02 8.98
N ARG A 32 5.19 13.89 8.50
CA ARG A 32 5.46 13.37 7.16
C ARG A 32 4.21 12.81 6.46
N ILE A 33 4.13 13.06 5.15
CA ILE A 33 3.24 12.33 4.23
C ILE A 33 4.10 11.65 3.16
N GLY A 34 4.02 10.32 3.06
CA GLY A 34 4.94 9.50 2.27
C GLY A 34 4.65 9.47 0.76
N GLY A 35 3.39 9.43 0.35
CA GLY A 35 3.01 9.38 -1.07
C GLY A 35 3.35 8.05 -1.77
N THR A 36 3.36 6.93 -1.04
CA THR A 36 3.51 5.58 -1.67
C THR A 36 2.41 5.33 -2.70
N LYS A 37 1.20 5.83 -2.41
CA LYS A 37 0.10 6.01 -3.34
C LYS A 37 -0.31 7.48 -3.38
N LEU A 38 -0.74 7.95 -4.54
CA LEU A 38 -1.17 9.33 -4.77
C LEU A 38 -2.65 9.38 -5.15
N PHE A 39 -3.32 10.48 -4.79
CA PHE A 39 -4.58 10.85 -5.39
C PHE A 39 -4.30 11.67 -6.66
N ILE A 40 -4.38 10.99 -7.81
CA ILE A 40 -3.86 11.52 -9.08
C ILE A 40 -2.34 11.75 -8.94
N ASP A 41 -1.88 12.99 -8.84
CA ASP A 41 -0.47 13.37 -8.65
C ASP A 41 -0.20 13.96 -7.24
N TYR A 42 -1.22 13.97 -6.37
CA TYR A 42 -1.18 14.70 -5.11
C TYR A 42 -1.15 13.78 -3.89
N SER A 43 -0.40 14.17 -2.88
CA SER A 43 -0.30 13.51 -1.58
C SER A 43 -0.95 14.30 -0.45
N LEU A 44 -1.18 15.60 -0.64
CA LEU A 44 -2.05 16.41 0.23
C LEU A 44 -3.12 17.11 -0.61
N VAL A 45 -4.39 16.83 -0.31
CA VAL A 45 -5.55 17.37 -0.99
C VAL A 45 -6.45 18.07 0.02
N VAL A 46 -6.68 19.37 -0.15
CA VAL A 46 -7.64 20.16 0.65
C VAL A 46 -8.56 20.91 -0.31
N HIS A 47 -9.75 20.35 -0.53
CA HIS A 47 -10.67 20.82 -1.56
C HIS A 47 -12.09 21.07 -1.04
N GLU A 48 -12.68 22.21 -1.38
CA GLU A 48 -14.07 22.56 -1.05
C GLU A 48 -14.36 22.48 0.47
N MET A 49 -13.40 22.91 1.30
CA MET A 49 -13.50 22.97 2.76
C MET A 49 -14.01 24.35 3.20
N TYR A 50 -15.32 24.55 3.12
CA TYR A 50 -15.95 25.87 3.28
C TYR A 50 -15.77 26.53 4.67
N ASN A 51 -15.68 25.75 5.74
CA ASN A 51 -15.51 26.26 7.10
C ASN A 51 -14.06 26.26 7.59
N LEU A 52 -13.13 25.75 6.78
CA LEU A 52 -11.73 25.62 7.17
C LEU A 52 -11.07 26.99 7.15
N GLN A 53 -10.45 27.36 8.26
CA GLN A 53 -9.79 28.65 8.48
C GLN A 53 -8.27 28.52 8.43
N GLU A 54 -7.73 27.39 8.88
CA GLU A 54 -6.28 27.14 8.94
C GLU A 54 -5.99 25.66 8.61
N ILE A 55 -4.91 25.38 7.87
CA ILE A 55 -4.40 23.99 7.81
C ILE A 55 -3.74 23.66 9.15
N GLY A 56 -2.79 24.49 9.61
CA GLY A 56 -2.23 24.39 10.95
C GLY A 56 -1.41 23.13 11.22
N LEU A 57 -0.85 22.48 10.20
CA LEU A 57 0.03 21.32 10.35
C LEU A 57 1.46 21.79 10.64
N SER A 58 1.66 22.43 11.79
CA SER A 58 2.92 23.13 12.13
C SER A 58 4.17 22.24 12.12
N ASN A 59 4.00 20.96 12.43
CA ASN A 59 5.06 19.97 12.44
C ASN A 59 5.32 19.29 11.07
N LEU A 60 4.49 19.55 10.05
CA LEU A 60 4.66 18.93 8.73
C LEU A 60 5.87 19.52 8.02
N THR A 61 6.92 18.72 7.89
CA THR A 61 8.19 19.14 7.26
C THR A 61 8.50 18.41 5.97
N GLU A 62 7.86 17.27 5.69
CA GLU A 62 8.15 16.51 4.48
C GLU A 62 6.90 15.89 3.85
N ILE A 63 6.79 16.10 2.54
CA ILE A 63 5.97 15.32 1.63
C ILE A 63 6.93 14.62 0.67
N SER A 64 7.14 13.31 0.85
CA SER A 64 8.23 12.58 0.19
C SER A 64 7.97 12.34 -1.29
N ARG A 65 6.70 12.10 -1.66
CA ARG A 65 6.28 11.90 -3.05
C ARG A 65 4.91 12.53 -3.30
N GLY A 66 4.72 13.07 -4.51
CA GLY A 66 3.51 13.79 -4.90
C GLY A 66 3.55 15.27 -4.54
N SER A 67 2.55 15.99 -5.04
CA SER A 67 2.42 17.45 -4.85
C SER A 67 1.28 17.81 -3.90
N VAL A 68 1.11 19.10 -3.61
CA VAL A 68 -0.04 19.60 -2.83
C VAL A 68 -1.09 20.25 -3.73
N ILE A 69 -2.37 20.05 -3.40
CA ILE A 69 -3.48 20.79 -4.02
C ILE A 69 -4.43 21.33 -2.94
N ILE A 70 -4.48 22.66 -2.84
CA ILE A 70 -5.28 23.39 -1.87
C ILE A 70 -6.09 24.44 -2.61
N THR A 71 -7.37 24.15 -2.85
CA THR A 71 -8.21 25.02 -3.67
C THR A 71 -9.69 24.99 -3.33
N LYS A 72 -10.38 26.11 -3.61
CA LYS A 72 -11.80 26.35 -3.31
C LYS A 72 -12.12 26.31 -1.81
N ASN A 73 -11.24 26.86 -0.98
CA ASN A 73 -11.44 26.96 0.47
C ASN A 73 -11.63 28.45 0.84
N PRO A 74 -12.86 29.00 0.76
CA PRO A 74 -13.10 30.44 0.81
C PRO A 74 -12.82 31.10 2.18
N SER A 75 -12.77 30.31 3.26
CA SER A 75 -12.47 30.81 4.61
C SER A 75 -11.00 30.62 5.02
N LEU A 76 -10.19 29.97 4.17
CA LEU A 76 -8.87 29.45 4.54
C LEU A 76 -7.77 30.50 4.40
N CYS A 77 -7.08 30.78 5.50
CA CYS A 77 -5.91 31.66 5.61
C CYS A 77 -4.59 30.88 5.77
N TYR A 78 -3.48 31.62 5.77
CA TYR A 78 -2.09 31.13 5.98
C TYR A 78 -1.55 30.14 4.94
N VAL A 79 -2.30 29.85 3.87
CA VAL A 79 -1.82 28.95 2.79
C VAL A 79 -0.71 29.57 1.95
N ASN A 80 -0.66 30.91 1.88
CA ASN A 80 0.38 31.66 1.16
C ASN A 80 1.57 32.04 2.07
N THR A 81 1.44 31.82 3.38
CA THR A 81 2.53 32.02 4.36
C THR A 81 3.25 30.72 4.67
N VAL A 82 2.88 29.62 4.02
CA VAL A 82 3.61 28.36 4.05
C VAL A 82 4.34 28.22 2.72
N ASN A 83 5.65 28.01 2.78
CA ASN A 83 6.46 27.67 1.63
C ASN A 83 6.33 26.16 1.36
N TRP A 84 5.46 25.81 0.43
CA TRP A 84 5.16 24.43 0.04
C TRP A 84 6.32 23.76 -0.70
N ASP A 85 7.18 24.52 -1.38
CA ASP A 85 8.32 23.97 -2.10
C ASP A 85 9.41 23.44 -1.16
N LEU A 86 9.42 23.91 0.10
CA LEU A 86 10.27 23.35 1.15
C LEU A 86 9.72 22.06 1.74
N ILE A 87 8.44 21.74 1.53
CA ILE A 87 7.77 20.58 2.13
C ILE A 87 7.52 19.50 1.05
N ALA A 88 6.87 19.86 -0.04
CA ALA A 88 6.55 19.01 -1.20
C ALA A 88 7.54 19.28 -2.34
N LYS A 89 8.70 18.64 -2.25
CA LYS A 89 9.85 18.84 -3.14
C LYS A 89 9.80 18.00 -4.42
N TRP A 90 8.88 17.03 -4.52
CA TRP A 90 8.88 16.03 -5.59
C TRP A 90 8.67 16.63 -6.98
N ASP A 91 7.68 17.52 -7.11
CA ASP A 91 7.39 18.25 -8.35
C ASP A 91 6.79 19.61 -7.97
N THR A 92 7.65 20.58 -7.65
CA THR A 92 7.23 21.90 -7.15
C THR A 92 6.35 22.66 -8.14
N LEU A 93 6.49 22.39 -9.44
CA LEU A 93 5.68 22.98 -10.51
C LEU A 93 4.21 22.53 -10.45
N LYS A 94 3.92 21.40 -9.81
CA LYS A 94 2.57 20.88 -9.62
C LYS A 94 1.94 21.27 -8.27
N ASN A 95 2.67 21.95 -7.39
CA ASN A 95 2.07 22.50 -6.18
C ASN A 95 1.02 23.56 -6.56
N TYR A 96 -0.26 23.30 -6.23
CA TYR A 96 -1.37 24.16 -6.62
C TYR A 96 -2.10 24.72 -5.40
N VAL A 97 -1.84 25.98 -5.08
CA VAL A 97 -2.48 26.71 -3.97
C VAL A 97 -3.15 27.95 -4.51
N ALA A 98 -4.44 27.86 -4.81
CA ALA A 98 -5.19 28.95 -5.44
C ALA A 98 -6.68 28.88 -5.14
N LYS A 99 -7.41 29.98 -5.37
CA LYS A 99 -8.88 30.07 -5.12
C LYS A 99 -9.23 29.78 -3.65
N ASN A 100 -8.40 30.25 -2.73
CA ASN A 100 -8.66 30.28 -1.29
C ASN A 100 -8.99 31.73 -0.88
N LYS A 101 -9.11 32.01 0.42
CA LYS A 101 -9.31 33.39 0.88
C LYS A 101 -8.15 34.29 0.44
N GLY A 102 -8.45 35.54 0.07
CA GLY A 102 -7.45 36.52 -0.36
C GLY A 102 -6.40 36.77 0.72
N ALA A 103 -5.13 36.83 0.34
CA ALA A 103 -4.02 37.00 1.29
C ALA A 103 -4.13 38.30 2.11
N LEU A 104 -4.62 39.38 1.49
CA LEU A 104 -4.83 40.68 2.14
C LEU A 104 -5.95 40.66 3.18
N ASP A 105 -6.90 39.74 3.06
CA ASP A 105 -8.03 39.56 4.00
C ASP A 105 -7.68 38.62 5.17
N CYS A 106 -6.43 38.15 5.21
CA CYS A 106 -5.92 37.24 6.21
C CYS A 106 -4.94 37.95 7.15
N PRO A 107 -4.87 37.52 8.43
CA PRO A 107 -3.82 37.99 9.31
C PRO A 107 -2.44 37.55 8.82
N GLY A 108 -1.43 38.38 9.07
CA GLY A 108 -0.03 38.02 8.84
C GLY A 108 0.55 37.14 9.95
N CYS A 109 1.77 36.66 9.71
CA CYS A 109 2.57 35.92 10.67
C CYS A 109 3.10 36.82 11.79
N GLN A 110 3.50 36.21 12.91
CA GLN A 110 4.25 36.91 13.94
C GLN A 110 5.62 37.34 13.41
N SER A 111 6.12 38.51 13.85
CA SER A 111 7.40 39.08 13.39
C SER A 111 8.63 38.22 13.73
N THR A 112 8.49 37.28 14.65
CA THR A 112 9.55 36.35 15.06
C THR A 112 9.68 35.14 14.14
N CYS A 113 8.74 34.92 13.21
CA CYS A 113 8.82 33.78 12.31
C CYS A 113 9.93 33.98 11.26
N PRO A 114 10.85 33.01 11.11
CA PRO A 114 11.87 33.05 10.06
C PRO A 114 11.23 33.23 8.69
N GLU A 115 11.76 34.16 7.90
CA GLU A 115 11.28 34.50 6.54
C GLU A 115 9.78 34.89 6.48
N GLY A 116 9.15 35.19 7.62
CA GLY A 116 7.72 35.46 7.69
C GLY A 116 6.85 34.24 7.33
N LEU A 117 7.37 33.02 7.47
CA LEU A 117 6.66 31.78 7.14
C LEU A 117 5.94 31.20 8.37
N CYS A 118 4.64 30.95 8.26
CA CYS A 118 3.83 30.45 9.36
C CYS A 118 2.61 29.64 8.90
N TRP A 119 2.19 28.71 9.77
CA TRP A 119 1.00 27.88 9.63
C TRP A 119 -0.24 28.51 10.26
N SER A 120 -0.04 29.41 11.22
CA SER A 120 -1.05 30.20 11.92
C SER A 120 -0.38 31.45 12.53
N ARG A 121 -1.15 32.29 13.22
CA ARG A 121 -0.60 33.48 13.90
C ARG A 121 0.51 33.14 14.91
N THR A 122 0.43 31.99 15.58
CA THR A 122 1.30 31.62 16.70
C THR A 122 2.30 30.52 16.37
N GLU A 123 2.20 29.90 15.19
CA GLU A 123 3.04 28.76 14.81
C GLU A 123 3.78 29.06 13.51
N CYS A 124 5.09 29.22 13.62
CA CYS A 124 5.96 29.41 12.47
C CYS A 124 6.14 28.10 11.68
N GLN A 125 6.47 28.21 10.40
CA GLN A 125 6.89 27.05 9.61
C GLN A 125 8.30 26.65 10.05
N ILE A 126 8.47 25.39 10.44
CA ILE A 126 9.78 24.81 10.74
C ILE A 126 10.64 24.91 9.48
N GLN A 127 11.76 25.61 9.61
CA GLN A 127 12.77 25.68 8.57
C GLN A 127 13.73 24.48 8.70
N PRO A 128 14.39 24.05 7.63
CA PRO A 128 15.45 23.04 7.72
C PRO A 128 16.56 23.55 8.66
N GLU A 129 16.58 23.07 9.90
CA GLU A 129 17.56 23.47 10.90
C GLU A 129 18.92 22.84 10.57
N SER A 130 19.96 23.68 10.46
CA SER A 130 21.34 23.26 10.20
C SER A 130 22.03 22.61 11.41
N HIS A 131 21.38 22.60 12.58
CA HIS A 131 21.96 22.15 13.85
C HIS A 131 21.49 20.76 14.30
N CYS A 132 20.47 20.20 13.64
CA CYS A 132 20.03 18.84 13.91
C CYS A 132 20.94 17.81 13.24
N HIS A 133 20.93 16.59 13.79
CA HIS A 133 21.61 15.47 13.13
C HIS A 133 21.07 15.30 11.70
N PRO A 134 21.90 14.99 10.68
CA PRO A 134 21.45 14.84 9.29
C PRO A 134 20.38 13.76 9.06
N LEU A 135 20.24 12.84 10.02
CA LEU A 135 19.24 11.77 10.00
C LEU A 135 17.91 12.17 10.66
N CYS A 136 17.83 13.36 11.25
CA CYS A 136 16.61 13.92 11.81
C CYS A 136 15.71 14.53 10.74
N LEU A 137 14.42 14.49 11.01
CA LEU A 137 13.37 15.12 10.24
C LEU A 137 12.37 15.78 11.20
N GLY A 138 11.92 16.99 10.87
CA GLY A 138 10.90 17.67 11.67
C GLY A 138 11.42 18.30 12.97
N GLY A 139 12.73 18.61 13.02
CA GLY A 139 13.39 19.20 14.19
C GLY A 139 13.98 18.17 15.15
N CYS A 140 14.66 18.67 16.18
CA CYS A 140 15.36 17.87 17.18
C CYS A 140 15.42 18.60 18.53
N SER A 141 15.57 17.85 19.63
CA SER A 141 15.85 18.40 20.97
C SER A 141 17.35 18.57 21.25
N GLY A 142 18.20 18.12 20.33
CA GLY A 142 19.65 18.04 20.50
C GLY A 142 20.34 17.63 19.20
N PRO A 143 21.69 17.68 19.15
CA PRO A 143 22.46 17.46 17.93
C PRO A 143 22.65 15.97 17.58
N GLY A 144 22.28 15.04 18.49
CA GLY A 144 22.50 13.61 18.31
C GLY A 144 21.41 12.91 17.48
N PRO A 145 21.70 11.73 16.92
CA PRO A 145 20.73 10.94 16.14
C PRO A 145 19.57 10.38 16.96
N ARG A 146 19.63 10.46 18.30
CA ARG A 146 18.56 10.06 19.23
C ARG A 146 17.65 11.22 19.63
N ASP A 147 18.07 12.44 19.35
CA ASP A 147 17.35 13.65 19.74
C ASP A 147 16.35 14.10 18.66
N CYS A 148 16.15 13.29 17.62
CA CYS A 148 15.29 13.64 16.50
C CYS A 148 13.80 13.51 16.87
N ASN A 149 12.98 14.43 16.39
CA ASN A 149 11.52 14.31 16.49
C ASN A 149 10.98 13.17 15.59
N SER A 150 11.64 12.95 14.46
CA SER A 150 11.38 11.86 13.51
C SER A 150 12.65 11.58 12.72
N CYS A 151 12.79 10.37 12.17
CA CYS A 151 13.95 9.99 11.35
C CYS A 151 13.66 10.18 9.86
N VAL A 152 14.67 10.53 9.07
CA VAL A 152 14.57 10.63 7.60
C VAL A 152 14.26 9.27 6.96
N ARG A 153 14.87 8.20 7.48
CA ARG A 153 14.71 6.83 6.98
C ARG A 153 14.32 5.86 8.08
N LEU A 154 15.30 5.34 8.82
CA LEU A 154 15.12 4.23 9.73
C LEU A 154 15.25 4.69 11.18
N VAL A 155 14.42 4.11 12.04
CA VAL A 155 14.51 4.25 13.50
C VAL A 155 14.76 2.86 14.13
N THR A 156 15.66 2.80 15.10
CA THR A 156 15.89 1.60 15.91
C THR A 156 14.87 1.51 17.05
N ALA A 157 14.81 0.36 17.73
CA ALA A 157 13.98 0.20 18.93
C ALA A 157 14.36 1.20 20.05
N ASP A 158 15.63 1.62 20.09
CA ASP A 158 16.16 2.59 21.07
C ASP A 158 15.98 4.05 20.65
N ASN A 159 15.09 4.32 19.68
CA ASN A 159 14.77 5.63 19.14
C ASN A 159 15.97 6.37 18.51
N GLU A 160 16.90 5.63 17.90
CA GLU A 160 18.03 6.19 17.18
C GLU A 160 17.77 6.22 15.67
N CYS A 161 17.95 7.38 15.05
CA CYS A 161 17.87 7.51 13.60
C CYS A 161 19.14 6.97 12.94
N VAL A 162 18.99 6.01 12.04
CA VAL A 162 20.09 5.32 11.37
C VAL A 162 19.89 5.29 9.86
N GLU A 163 20.99 5.17 9.11
CA GLU A 163 20.93 4.98 7.65
C GLU A 163 20.60 3.55 7.25
N HIS A 164 21.13 2.58 8.01
CA HIS A 164 20.97 1.15 7.80
C HIS A 164 20.69 0.47 9.13
N CYS A 165 19.93 -0.64 9.09
CA CYS A 165 19.63 -1.37 10.31
C CYS A 165 20.89 -2.04 10.90
N PRO A 166 21.08 -1.96 12.23
CA PRO A 166 22.17 -2.65 12.92
C PRO A 166 22.15 -4.17 12.69
N LEU A 167 23.30 -4.82 12.88
CA LEU A 167 23.41 -6.28 12.78
C LEU A 167 22.39 -6.97 13.69
N GLY A 168 21.71 -7.99 13.15
CA GLY A 168 20.65 -8.72 13.85
C GLY A 168 19.26 -8.08 13.74
N THR A 169 19.14 -6.91 13.13
CA THR A 169 17.85 -6.26 12.84
C THR A 169 17.61 -6.13 11.34
N TYR A 170 16.34 -5.99 10.97
CA TYR A 170 15.85 -6.01 9.60
C TYR A 170 14.97 -4.81 9.33
N GLN A 171 15.14 -4.22 8.16
CA GLN A 171 14.35 -3.09 7.73
C GLN A 171 12.92 -3.54 7.43
N HIS A 172 11.96 -2.94 8.11
CA HIS A 172 10.54 -3.16 7.90
C HIS A 172 9.85 -1.88 7.45
N LEU A 173 9.06 -1.97 6.37
CA LEU A 173 8.34 -0.85 5.75
C LEU A 173 9.22 0.36 5.41
N ASN A 174 10.53 0.13 5.19
CA ASN A 174 11.53 1.18 4.96
C ASN A 174 11.58 2.25 6.07
N ARG A 175 11.20 1.87 7.30
CA ARG A 175 10.99 2.86 8.37
C ARG A 175 11.56 2.51 9.72
N ARG A 176 11.55 1.24 10.09
CA ARG A 176 12.05 0.79 11.39
C ARG A 176 12.90 -0.44 11.24
N CYS A 177 13.81 -0.59 12.18
CA CYS A 177 14.59 -1.80 12.34
C CYS A 177 13.92 -2.68 13.38
N ILE A 178 13.55 -3.89 12.98
CA ILE A 178 12.91 -4.88 13.85
C ILE A 178 13.75 -6.15 13.88
N THR A 179 13.59 -6.94 14.94
CA THR A 179 14.23 -8.25 15.08
C THR A 179 13.59 -9.29 14.16
N ARG A 180 14.24 -10.46 14.02
CA ARG A 180 13.69 -11.58 13.25
C ARG A 180 12.39 -12.09 13.87
N GLU A 181 12.36 -12.14 15.20
CA GLU A 181 11.24 -12.59 16.01
C GLU A 181 10.03 -11.69 15.80
N GLU A 182 10.24 -10.37 15.86
CA GLU A 182 9.18 -9.40 15.55
C GLU A 182 8.69 -9.52 14.11
N CYS A 183 9.59 -9.67 13.13
CA CYS A 183 9.20 -9.85 11.73
C CYS A 183 8.29 -11.07 11.55
N THR A 184 8.71 -12.22 12.05
CA THR A 184 7.99 -13.49 11.89
C THR A 184 6.72 -13.62 12.75
N ALA A 185 6.57 -12.75 13.76
CA ALA A 185 5.38 -12.65 14.59
C ALA A 185 4.27 -11.76 14.00
N ILE A 186 4.54 -11.00 12.92
CA ILE A 186 3.53 -10.17 12.27
C ILE A 186 2.57 -11.06 11.48
N ASP A 187 1.32 -11.12 11.95
CA ASP A 187 0.22 -11.72 11.20
C ASP A 187 -0.24 -10.77 10.08
N LEU A 188 -0.28 -11.26 8.84
CA LEU A 188 -0.83 -10.50 7.73
C LEU A 188 -2.36 -10.38 7.87
N PRO A 189 -2.97 -9.20 7.63
CA PRO A 189 -4.41 -9.02 7.67
C PRO A 189 -5.13 -10.03 6.77
N SER A 190 -6.21 -10.63 7.27
CA SER A 190 -6.97 -11.72 6.62
C SER A 190 -7.65 -11.38 5.28
N GLY A 191 -7.25 -10.33 4.57
CA GLY A 191 -7.82 -9.89 3.29
C GLY A 191 -6.84 -9.29 2.27
N SER A 192 -5.55 -9.13 2.58
CA SER A 192 -4.62 -8.34 1.73
C SER A 192 -3.89 -9.10 0.61
N SER A 193 -4.13 -10.40 0.44
CA SER A 193 -3.63 -11.11 -0.76
C SER A 193 -4.40 -12.40 -0.99
N LYS A 194 -5.19 -12.49 -2.07
CA LYS A 194 -5.66 -13.80 -2.52
C LYS A 194 -4.46 -14.52 -3.14
N GLY A 195 -3.98 -15.64 -2.57
CA GLY A 195 -3.08 -16.56 -3.30
C GLY A 195 -1.69 -16.89 -2.75
N LEU A 196 -1.24 -16.46 -1.57
CA LEU A 196 0.07 -16.90 -1.05
C LEU A 196 -0.11 -17.58 0.31
N ARG A 197 -0.43 -18.88 0.33
CA ARG A 197 -0.26 -19.72 1.51
C ARG A 197 0.81 -20.76 1.24
N TYR A 198 1.63 -20.99 2.26
CA TYR A 198 2.61 -22.06 2.32
C TYR A 198 1.91 -23.38 2.67
N HIS A 199 2.21 -24.48 1.99
CA HIS A 199 1.77 -25.80 2.43
C HIS A 199 2.71 -26.31 3.53
N SER A 200 2.33 -26.12 4.80
CA SER A 200 2.80 -27.01 5.86
C SER A 200 1.91 -28.26 5.89
N SER A 201 2.49 -29.42 6.19
CA SER A 201 1.84 -30.73 6.35
C SER A 201 0.66 -30.77 7.34
N SER A 202 0.38 -29.66 8.03
CA SER A 202 -0.68 -29.47 9.02
C SER A 202 -1.89 -28.66 8.52
N GLY A 203 -1.93 -28.25 7.25
CA GLY A 203 -3.14 -27.72 6.60
C GLY A 203 -3.57 -26.30 7.00
N ARG A 204 -2.76 -25.53 7.76
CA ARG A 204 -2.95 -24.10 7.98
C ARG A 204 -1.61 -23.37 8.14
N ALA A 205 -1.01 -22.88 7.05
CA ALA A 205 0.00 -21.84 7.19
C ALA A 205 -0.70 -20.48 7.28
N ALA A 206 -0.62 -19.86 8.46
CA ALA A 206 -0.84 -18.43 8.57
C ALA A 206 0.25 -17.72 7.75
N LYS A 207 -0.14 -16.73 6.96
CA LYS A 207 0.81 -15.92 6.19
C LYS A 207 1.65 -15.09 7.15
N LYS A 208 2.96 -15.17 7.01
CA LYS A 208 3.91 -14.45 7.86
C LYS A 208 4.86 -13.65 6.98
N TYR A 209 5.31 -12.52 7.51
CA TYR A 209 6.45 -11.84 6.93
C TYR A 209 7.68 -12.73 7.03
N VAL A 210 8.54 -12.64 6.02
CA VAL A 210 9.81 -13.37 5.94
C VAL A 210 10.98 -12.40 5.87
N VAL A 211 12.14 -12.87 6.28
CA VAL A 211 13.37 -12.09 6.21
C VAL A 211 14.09 -12.38 4.91
N PHE A 212 14.42 -11.35 4.15
CA PHE A 212 15.20 -11.47 2.93
C PHE A 212 16.14 -10.28 2.76
N ASN A 213 17.43 -10.56 2.56
CA ASN A 213 18.46 -9.58 2.26
C ASN A 213 18.43 -8.31 3.15
N GLY A 214 18.36 -8.48 4.48
CA GLY A 214 18.33 -7.37 5.43
C GLY A 214 16.95 -6.70 5.60
N THR A 215 15.91 -7.19 4.94
CA THR A 215 14.55 -6.63 4.98
C THR A 215 13.53 -7.64 5.49
N CYS A 216 12.46 -7.14 6.11
CA CYS A 216 11.29 -7.92 6.51
C CYS A 216 10.15 -7.64 5.52
N ILE A 217 9.82 -8.61 4.68
CA ILE A 217 8.91 -8.48 3.54
C ILE A 217 7.74 -9.48 3.62
N ASP A 218 6.61 -9.11 3.02
CA ASP A 218 5.39 -9.94 2.96
C ASP A 218 5.32 -10.84 1.72
N SER A 219 6.21 -10.61 0.75
CA SER A 219 6.28 -11.31 -0.52
C SER A 219 7.69 -11.29 -1.08
N CYS A 220 8.14 -12.42 -1.61
CA CYS A 220 9.48 -12.52 -2.21
C CYS A 220 9.56 -11.68 -3.50
N PRO A 221 10.73 -11.06 -3.78
CA PRO A 221 10.91 -10.29 -5.00
C PRO A 221 10.89 -11.17 -6.25
N PRO A 222 10.72 -10.59 -7.45
CA PRO A 222 10.73 -11.34 -8.71
C PRO A 222 11.99 -12.20 -8.86
N GLY A 223 11.81 -13.48 -9.24
CA GLY A 223 12.90 -14.45 -9.34
C GLY A 223 13.18 -15.23 -8.05
N TYR A 224 12.46 -14.92 -6.96
CA TYR A 224 12.55 -15.62 -5.69
C TYR A 224 11.17 -16.14 -5.23
N GLU A 225 11.18 -17.26 -4.51
CA GLU A 225 10.01 -17.87 -3.87
C GLU A 225 10.31 -18.14 -2.39
N ILE A 226 9.27 -18.35 -1.60
CA ILE A 226 9.43 -18.64 -0.16
C ILE A 226 10.13 -20.00 -0.02
N ASP A 227 11.14 -20.07 0.86
CA ASP A 227 11.86 -21.31 1.13
C ASP A 227 10.97 -22.39 1.77
N ALA A 228 11.43 -23.64 1.75
CA ALA A 228 10.71 -24.75 2.37
C ALA A 228 10.62 -24.68 3.91
N ALA A 229 11.27 -23.70 4.55
CA ALA A 229 11.15 -23.46 5.98
C ALA A 229 10.09 -22.38 6.29
N GLY A 230 9.64 -21.62 5.29
CA GLY A 230 8.80 -20.44 5.47
C GLY A 230 9.52 -19.29 6.17
N THR A 231 10.86 -19.25 6.15
CA THR A 231 11.67 -18.29 6.94
C THR A 231 12.29 -17.18 6.10
N GLY A 232 12.44 -17.41 4.80
CA GLY A 232 13.08 -16.50 3.86
C GLY A 232 12.69 -16.78 2.42
N CYS A 233 13.43 -16.20 1.49
CA CYS A 233 13.24 -16.40 0.06
C CYS A 233 14.46 -17.09 -0.57
N THR A 234 14.20 -18.03 -1.48
CA THR A 234 15.21 -18.72 -2.28
C THR A 234 15.00 -18.45 -3.77
N ALA A 235 16.05 -18.58 -4.58
CA ALA A 235 15.94 -18.37 -6.02
C ALA A 235 15.10 -19.48 -6.67
N CYS A 236 14.21 -19.10 -7.58
CA CYS A 236 13.31 -20.05 -8.24
C CYS A 236 14.08 -21.05 -9.10
N ALA A 237 13.78 -22.33 -8.95
CA ALA A 237 14.43 -23.39 -9.72
C ALA A 237 14.20 -23.19 -11.23
N GLY A 238 15.29 -23.12 -12.01
CA GLY A 238 15.21 -22.94 -13.47
C GLY A 238 14.62 -21.59 -13.92
N GLY A 239 14.54 -20.59 -13.03
CA GLY A 239 14.05 -19.25 -13.37
C GLY A 239 12.53 -19.13 -13.51
N LYS A 240 11.76 -20.15 -13.14
CA LYS A 240 10.29 -20.13 -13.14
C LYS A 240 9.76 -20.19 -11.71
N CYS A 241 9.27 -19.07 -11.20
CA CYS A 241 8.70 -19.00 -9.85
C CYS A 241 7.28 -19.53 -9.81
N GLN A 242 6.95 -20.24 -8.74
CA GLN A 242 5.57 -20.63 -8.50
C GLN A 242 4.74 -19.41 -8.06
N LYS A 243 3.72 -19.06 -8.84
CA LYS A 243 2.74 -18.04 -8.47
C LYS A 243 1.43 -18.72 -8.11
N TRP A 244 1.22 -18.85 -6.82
CA TRP A 244 -0.01 -19.37 -6.24
C TRP A 244 -1.11 -18.30 -6.31
N CYS A 245 -2.33 -18.72 -6.64
CA CYS A 245 -3.50 -17.88 -6.76
C CYS A 245 -4.72 -18.59 -6.20
N ALA A 246 -5.63 -17.85 -5.58
CA ALA A 246 -6.86 -18.45 -5.04
C ALA A 246 -7.76 -18.93 -6.18
N GLY A 247 -8.40 -20.08 -5.98
CA GLY A 247 -9.40 -20.65 -6.86
C GLY A 247 -10.46 -19.64 -7.29
N GLN A 248 -10.89 -19.75 -8.54
CA GLN A 248 -11.84 -18.82 -9.16
C GLN A 248 -12.97 -19.57 -9.85
N ASN A 249 -14.12 -18.91 -9.89
CA ASN A 249 -15.20 -19.23 -10.81
C ASN A 249 -15.13 -18.27 -12.00
N ILE A 250 -14.75 -18.80 -13.15
CA ILE A 250 -14.55 -18.09 -14.42
C ILE A 250 -15.88 -18.06 -15.17
N GLU A 251 -16.63 -17.00 -14.96
CA GLU A 251 -17.92 -16.74 -15.63
C GLU A 251 -17.75 -15.83 -16.85
N ASN A 252 -16.65 -15.07 -16.91
CA ASN A 252 -16.34 -14.12 -17.99
C ASN A 252 -14.81 -13.86 -18.12
N ILE A 253 -14.40 -13.10 -19.14
CA ILE A 253 -13.00 -12.77 -19.40
C ILE A 253 -12.36 -12.01 -18.20
N ALA A 254 -13.08 -11.08 -17.59
CA ALA A 254 -12.54 -10.30 -16.46
C ALA A 254 -12.19 -11.19 -15.25
N SER A 255 -12.99 -12.22 -14.97
CA SER A 255 -12.66 -13.20 -13.92
C SER A 255 -11.42 -14.05 -14.25
N ALA A 256 -11.13 -14.30 -15.53
CA ALA A 256 -9.91 -14.99 -15.95
C ALA A 256 -8.67 -14.09 -15.80
N GLN A 257 -8.78 -12.79 -16.08
CA GLN A 257 -7.67 -11.83 -15.97
C GLN A 257 -7.06 -11.74 -14.57
N ILE A 258 -7.83 -12.04 -13.53
CA ILE A 258 -7.33 -12.12 -12.14
C ILE A 258 -6.26 -13.20 -12.00
N LEU A 259 -6.33 -14.27 -12.80
CA LEU A 259 -5.41 -15.40 -12.78
C LEU A 259 -4.20 -15.23 -13.72
N ARG A 260 -4.04 -14.05 -14.34
CA ARG A 260 -2.95 -13.81 -15.28
C ARG A 260 -1.58 -14.05 -14.64
N GLY A 261 -0.82 -14.93 -15.26
CA GLY A 261 0.53 -15.33 -14.83
C GLY A 261 0.56 -16.25 -13.60
N CYS A 262 -0.58 -16.71 -13.08
CA CYS A 262 -0.62 -17.73 -12.03
C CYS A 262 -0.14 -19.07 -12.58
N THR A 263 0.65 -19.80 -11.81
CA THR A 263 1.10 -21.16 -12.15
C THR A 263 0.43 -22.22 -11.29
N HIS A 264 0.01 -21.89 -10.07
CA HIS A 264 -0.63 -22.83 -9.15
C HIS A 264 -1.95 -22.25 -8.62
N ILE A 265 -2.99 -23.08 -8.54
CA ILE A 265 -4.31 -22.70 -8.02
C ILE A 265 -4.55 -23.35 -6.66
N GLU A 266 -4.66 -22.53 -5.62
CA GLU A 266 -5.11 -22.91 -4.27
C GLU A 266 -6.64 -23.02 -4.27
N GLY A 267 -7.16 -24.24 -4.24
CA GLY A 267 -8.58 -24.53 -4.37
C GLY A 267 -9.00 -25.04 -5.75
N SER A 268 -10.23 -24.70 -6.15
CA SER A 268 -10.85 -25.18 -7.40
C SER A 268 -10.86 -24.11 -8.49
N LEU A 269 -10.74 -24.56 -9.74
CA LEU A 269 -10.99 -23.73 -10.92
C LEU A 269 -12.31 -24.18 -11.56
N GLU A 270 -13.32 -23.31 -11.53
CA GLU A 270 -14.61 -23.57 -12.18
C GLU A 270 -14.75 -22.66 -13.41
N ILE A 271 -15.17 -23.21 -14.55
CA ILE A 271 -15.35 -22.46 -15.80
C ILE A 271 -16.80 -22.61 -16.26
N SER A 272 -17.50 -21.50 -16.39
CA SER A 272 -18.92 -21.46 -16.77
C SER A 272 -19.31 -20.30 -17.69
N ILE A 273 -18.59 -20.18 -18.81
CA ILE A 273 -18.79 -19.12 -19.81
C ILE A 273 -19.93 -19.47 -20.78
N LYS A 274 -21.09 -18.83 -20.61
CA LYS A 274 -22.29 -19.17 -21.40
C LYS A 274 -22.34 -18.55 -22.79
N THR A 275 -21.70 -17.39 -22.99
CA THR A 275 -21.82 -16.58 -24.20
C THR A 275 -20.46 -16.07 -24.66
N GLY A 276 -20.33 -15.78 -25.96
CA GLY A 276 -19.09 -15.25 -26.54
C GLY A 276 -18.74 -15.93 -27.86
N LYS A 277 -17.89 -15.28 -28.66
CA LYS A 277 -17.35 -15.88 -29.89
C LYS A 277 -16.26 -16.88 -29.51
N PRO A 278 -16.35 -18.17 -29.92
CA PRO A 278 -15.39 -19.22 -29.52
C PRO A 278 -13.93 -18.83 -29.68
N LYS A 279 -13.57 -18.22 -30.82
CA LYS A 279 -12.19 -17.78 -31.10
C LYS A 279 -11.66 -16.76 -30.09
N ILE A 280 -12.46 -15.73 -29.77
CA ILE A 280 -12.07 -14.66 -28.85
C ILE A 280 -11.96 -15.20 -27.42
N ILE A 281 -12.94 -16.02 -27.00
CA ILE A 281 -12.92 -16.63 -25.68
C ILE A 281 -11.68 -17.52 -25.51
N PHE A 282 -11.31 -18.27 -26.55
CA PHE A 282 -10.12 -19.11 -26.50
C PHE A 282 -8.84 -18.28 -26.33
N GLU A 283 -8.63 -17.25 -27.14
CA GLU A 283 -7.44 -16.38 -27.07
C GLU A 283 -7.31 -15.70 -25.70
N GLU A 284 -8.41 -15.17 -25.16
CA GLU A 284 -8.44 -14.54 -23.83
C GLU A 284 -8.18 -15.55 -22.70
N LEU A 285 -8.77 -16.75 -22.77
CA LEU A 285 -8.51 -17.78 -21.76
C LEU A 285 -7.08 -18.30 -21.85
N GLU A 286 -6.50 -18.40 -23.03
CA GLU A 286 -5.11 -18.84 -23.20
C GLU A 286 -4.12 -17.81 -22.63
N GLU A 287 -4.34 -16.53 -22.89
CA GLU A 287 -3.51 -15.45 -22.34
C GLU A 287 -3.53 -15.44 -20.81
N ASN A 288 -4.70 -15.68 -20.21
CA ASN A 288 -4.90 -15.53 -18.78
C ASN A 288 -4.68 -16.81 -17.96
N LEU A 289 -5.02 -17.98 -18.51
CA LEU A 289 -4.95 -19.27 -17.81
C LEU A 289 -3.84 -20.20 -18.33
N GLY A 290 -3.22 -19.88 -19.47
CA GLY A 290 -2.24 -20.76 -20.12
C GLY A 290 -0.90 -20.92 -19.40
N SER A 291 -0.67 -20.19 -18.30
CA SER A 291 0.51 -20.38 -17.44
C SER A 291 0.25 -21.34 -16.28
N ILE A 292 -1.00 -21.75 -16.03
CA ILE A 292 -1.36 -22.63 -14.93
C ILE A 292 -0.78 -24.02 -15.18
N GLU A 293 -0.04 -24.53 -14.20
CA GLU A 293 0.63 -25.82 -14.19
C GLU A 293 -0.07 -26.82 -13.27
N GLU A 294 -0.65 -26.34 -12.16
CA GLU A 294 -1.26 -27.18 -11.13
C GLU A 294 -2.55 -26.60 -10.51
N ILE A 295 -3.54 -27.48 -10.26
CA ILE A 295 -4.77 -27.17 -9.52
C ILE A 295 -4.88 -28.09 -8.29
N GLU A 296 -5.09 -27.51 -7.11
CA GLU A 296 -5.09 -28.26 -5.84
C GLU A 296 -6.34 -29.14 -5.65
N PHE A 297 -7.54 -28.61 -5.92
CA PHE A 297 -8.78 -29.35 -5.72
C PHE A 297 -9.22 -29.97 -7.05
N TYR A 298 -10.17 -29.34 -7.74
CA TYR A 298 -10.72 -29.86 -8.99
C TYR A 298 -10.80 -28.77 -10.07
N LEU A 299 -10.77 -29.21 -11.33
CA LEU A 299 -11.18 -28.43 -12.49
C LEU A 299 -12.61 -28.82 -12.86
N LYS A 300 -13.51 -27.84 -12.95
CA LYS A 300 -14.89 -28.05 -13.39
C LYS A 300 -15.19 -27.17 -14.57
N VAL A 301 -15.60 -27.77 -15.69
CA VAL A 301 -16.07 -27.03 -16.87
C VAL A 301 -17.53 -27.38 -17.06
N ALA A 302 -18.42 -26.40 -16.87
CA ALA A 302 -19.85 -26.63 -16.90
C ALA A 302 -20.58 -25.49 -17.61
N ARG A 303 -21.59 -25.81 -18.42
CA ARG A 303 -22.43 -24.82 -19.13
C ARG A 303 -21.59 -23.82 -19.96
N SER A 304 -20.49 -24.29 -20.55
CA SER A 304 -19.55 -23.46 -21.30
C SER A 304 -19.68 -23.64 -22.81
N ILE A 305 -20.70 -23.02 -23.41
CA ILE A 305 -21.07 -23.22 -24.83
C ILE A 305 -19.95 -22.84 -25.82
N PRO A 306 -19.22 -21.72 -25.65
CA PRO A 306 -18.19 -21.31 -26.60
C PRO A 306 -16.89 -22.14 -26.52
N ILE A 307 -16.73 -22.99 -25.51
CA ILE A 307 -15.51 -23.75 -25.27
C ILE A 307 -15.60 -25.09 -26.00
N VAL A 308 -14.80 -25.23 -27.06
CA VAL A 308 -14.75 -26.45 -27.89
C VAL A 308 -13.65 -27.42 -27.49
N ASN A 309 -12.61 -26.95 -26.79
CA ASN A 309 -11.50 -27.75 -26.25
C ASN A 309 -10.87 -26.99 -25.06
N LEU A 310 -9.97 -27.66 -24.33
CA LEU A 310 -9.28 -27.09 -23.15
C LEU A 310 -7.81 -26.72 -23.43
N ASN A 311 -7.40 -26.60 -24.69
CA ASN A 311 -5.99 -26.37 -25.04
C ASN A 311 -5.46 -25.01 -24.56
N PHE A 312 -6.35 -24.09 -24.17
CA PHE A 312 -5.96 -22.85 -23.51
C PHE A 312 -5.28 -23.07 -22.15
N LEU A 313 -5.47 -24.23 -21.51
CA LEU A 313 -4.72 -24.68 -20.31
C LEU A 313 -3.43 -25.41 -20.70
N ARG A 314 -2.64 -24.83 -21.60
CA ARG A 314 -1.49 -25.47 -22.25
C ARG A 314 -0.40 -26.03 -21.32
N ASN A 315 -0.22 -25.42 -20.15
CA ASN A 315 0.81 -25.82 -19.19
C ASN A 315 0.28 -26.72 -18.07
N LEU A 316 -1.04 -26.96 -18.01
CA LEU A 316 -1.65 -27.69 -16.90
C LEU A 316 -1.22 -29.16 -16.96
N THR A 317 -0.44 -29.59 -15.97
CA THR A 317 0.08 -30.97 -15.87
C THR A 317 -0.53 -31.74 -14.72
N THR A 318 -0.95 -31.06 -13.66
CA THR A 318 -1.35 -31.71 -12.41
C THR A 318 -2.67 -31.17 -11.87
N ILE A 319 -3.58 -32.06 -11.48
CA ILE A 319 -4.76 -31.75 -10.66
C ILE A 319 -4.71 -32.68 -9.45
N ARG A 320 -4.49 -32.15 -8.24
CA ARG A 320 -4.21 -32.97 -7.05
C ARG A 320 -5.44 -33.69 -6.48
N GLY A 321 -6.64 -33.13 -6.64
CA GLY A 321 -7.86 -33.77 -6.15
C GLY A 321 -8.00 -33.79 -4.63
N ILE A 322 -7.36 -32.86 -3.90
CA ILE A 322 -7.33 -32.84 -2.42
C ILE A 322 -8.74 -32.74 -1.81
N HIS A 323 -9.63 -31.97 -2.46
CA HIS A 323 -11.06 -31.94 -2.16
C HIS A 323 -11.87 -32.27 -3.41
N GLN A 324 -12.86 -33.15 -3.26
CA GLN A 324 -13.78 -33.53 -4.33
C GLN A 324 -14.97 -32.56 -4.42
N LEU A 325 -15.61 -32.52 -5.59
CA LEU A 325 -16.88 -31.80 -5.78
C LEU A 325 -17.89 -32.22 -4.69
N PRO A 326 -18.58 -31.28 -4.02
CA PRO A 326 -19.68 -31.62 -3.12
C PRO A 326 -20.72 -32.42 -3.89
N VAL A 327 -20.88 -33.70 -3.56
CA VAL A 327 -21.82 -34.57 -4.26
C VAL A 327 -23.24 -34.19 -3.87
N GLY A 328 -23.92 -33.42 -4.73
CA GLY A 328 -25.34 -33.16 -4.65
C GLY A 328 -26.16 -34.35 -5.14
N TYR A 329 -26.28 -35.42 -4.36
CA TYR A 329 -27.30 -36.45 -4.59
C TYR A 329 -28.65 -35.98 -4.04
N LYS A 330 -29.50 -35.44 -4.92
CA LYS A 330 -30.95 -35.72 -4.89
C LYS A 330 -31.41 -35.95 -6.33
N GLY A 331 -31.20 -37.18 -6.79
CA GLY A 331 -32.07 -37.73 -7.81
C GLY A 331 -33.46 -37.88 -7.20
N LEU A 332 -34.38 -36.97 -7.52
CA LEU A 332 -35.79 -37.30 -7.50
C LEU A 332 -36.00 -38.26 -8.67
N GLY A 333 -35.87 -39.55 -8.39
CA GLY A 333 -36.36 -40.60 -9.26
C GLY A 333 -37.88 -40.47 -9.35
N GLY A 334 -38.38 -40.41 -10.58
CA GLY A 334 -39.79 -40.68 -10.85
C GLY A 334 -40.07 -42.19 -10.86
N GLY A 335 -41.30 -42.53 -10.50
CA GLY A 335 -41.94 -43.84 -10.66
C GLY A 335 -42.02 -44.63 -9.35
N GLU A 336 -43.18 -44.63 -8.69
CA GLU A 336 -44.44 -45.28 -9.12
C GLU A 336 -45.61 -44.32 -8.97
#